data_AF-A0A3Q9WEQ1-F1
#
_entry.id   AF-A0A3Q9WEQ1-F1
#
_cell.length_a   1.000
_cell.length_b   1.000
_cell.length_c   1.000
_cell.angle_alpha   90.00
_cell.angle_beta   90.00
_cell.angle_gamma   90.00
#
_symmetry.space_group_name_H-M   'P 1'
#
loop_
_entity.id
_entity.type
_entity.pdbx_description
1 polymer ?
#
loop_
_entity_poly.entity_id
_entity_poly.type
_entity_poly.pdbx_seq_one_letter_code
_entity_poly.pdbx_strand_id
1 'polypeptide(L)' 'MGSDHLERVVAAVRSSNPATGAHPVVDPFPPAELQVAVASAISSGESLAVVAAVADLPALAVLDAVDALQPGST' A
#
# COMPACT_ATOMS: atom_id res chain seq x y z
N MET A 1 8.59 3.34 -17.29
CA MET A 1 9.02 2.31 -16.32
C MET A 1 8.27 2.54 -15.00
N GLY A 2 6.94 2.51 -14.99
CA GLY A 2 6.11 2.74 -13.79
C GLY A 2 5.13 1.61 -13.47
N SER A 3 5.05 0.60 -14.35
CA SER A 3 4.09 -0.51 -14.20
C SER A 3 4.54 -1.53 -13.16
N ASP A 4 5.85 -1.77 -13.06
CA ASP A 4 6.44 -2.76 -12.16
C ASP A 4 6.24 -2.44 -10.67
N HIS A 5 6.10 -1.15 -10.34
CA HIS A 5 5.88 -0.69 -8.98
C HIS A 5 4.41 -0.79 -8.58
N LEU A 6 3.50 -0.43 -9.48
CA LEU A 6 2.07 -0.64 -9.29
C LEU A 6 1.74 -2.13 -9.15
N GLU A 7 2.32 -3.01 -9.96
CA GLU A 7 2.14 -4.47 -9.80
C GLU A 7 2.65 -4.97 -8.45
N ARG A 8 3.75 -4.40 -7.94
CA ARG A 8 4.28 -4.74 -6.61
C ARG A 8 3.32 -4.32 -5.49
N VAL A 9 2.65 -3.17 -5.64
CA VAL A 9 1.59 -2.73 -4.72
C VAL A 9 0.41 -3.71 -4.75
N VAL A 10 -0.08 -4.08 -5.94
CA VAL A 10 -1.18 -5.05 -6.08
C VAL A 10 -0.82 -6.40 -5.46
N ALA A 11 0.40 -6.88 -5.72
CA ALA A 11 0.90 -8.13 -5.18
C ALA A 11 0.93 -8.09 -3.64
N ALA A 12 1.40 -6.98 -3.05
CA ALA A 12 1.43 -6.80 -1.60
C ALA A 12 0.01 -6.72 -1.00
N VAL A 13 -0.93 -6.02 -1.64
CA VAL A 13 -2.35 -6.01 -1.21
C VAL A 13 -2.93 -7.43 -1.26
N ARG A 14 -2.74 -8.15 -2.37
CA ARG A 14 -3.30 -9.49 -2.55
C ARG A 14 -2.66 -10.50 -1.61
N SER A 15 -1.36 -10.37 -1.34
CA SER A 15 -0.63 -11.15 -0.34
C SER A 15 -1.17 -10.89 1.06
N SER A 16 -1.45 -9.63 1.36
CA SER A 16 -1.99 -9.21 2.66
C SER A 16 -3.48 -9.47 2.85
N ASN A 17 -4.21 -9.77 1.77
CA ASN A 17 -5.60 -10.16 1.80
C ASN A 17 -5.72 -11.65 1.47
N PRO A 18 -5.34 -12.55 2.40
CA PRO A 18 -5.56 -13.97 2.19
C PRO A 18 -7.06 -14.18 2.06
N ALA A 19 -7.50 -14.72 0.93
CA ALA A 19 -8.89 -15.06 0.62
C ALA A 19 -9.49 -16.10 1.61
N THR A 20 -9.67 -15.71 2.87
CA THR A 20 -10.20 -16.54 3.94
C THR A 20 -11.33 -15.77 4.60
N GLY A 21 -12.57 -16.16 4.28
CA GLY A 21 -13.81 -15.49 4.67
C GLY A 21 -14.10 -15.46 6.17
N ALA A 22 -13.29 -14.80 6.97
CA ALA A 22 -13.56 -14.55 8.37
C ALA A 22 -13.08 -13.15 8.77
N HIS A 23 -14.05 -12.24 8.84
CA HIS A 23 -13.98 -10.93 9.51
C HIS A 23 -13.10 -9.88 8.82
N PRO A 24 -13.64 -8.68 8.51
CA PRO A 24 -12.83 -7.54 8.09
C PRO A 24 -12.11 -7.00 9.33
N VAL A 25 -11.14 -7.74 9.85
CA VAL A 25 -10.05 -7.10 10.59
C VAL A 25 -9.23 -6.43 9.50
N VAL A 26 -9.68 -5.23 9.12
CA VAL A 26 -8.79 -4.23 8.52
C VAL A 26 -7.75 -4.01 9.59
N ASP A 27 -6.62 -4.71 9.47
CA ASP A 27 -5.47 -4.41 10.31
C ASP A 27 -5.23 -2.89 10.15
N PRO A 28 -5.25 -2.11 11.25
CA PRO A 28 -5.20 -0.66 11.15
C PRO A 28 -3.89 -0.19 10.54
N PHE A 29 -2.87 -1.06 10.50
CA PHE A 29 -1.61 -0.79 9.86
C PHE A 29 -1.47 -1.58 8.55
N PRO A 30 -1.21 -0.91 7.43
CA PRO A 30 -0.85 -1.59 6.20
C PRO A 30 0.40 -2.44 6.44
N PRO A 31 0.50 -3.65 5.87
CA PRO A 31 1.67 -4.52 6.05
C PRO A 31 2.93 -3.83 5.52
N ALA A 32 4.08 -4.06 6.15
CA ALA A 32 5.35 -3.45 5.76
C ALA A 32 5.69 -3.63 4.26
N GLU A 33 5.26 -4.74 3.66
CA GLU A 33 5.45 -5.01 2.23
C GLU A 33 4.65 -4.04 1.34
N LEU A 34 3.40 -3.73 1.73
CA LEU A 34 2.58 -2.73 1.04
C LEU A 34 3.18 -1.34 1.22
N GLN A 35 3.60 -1.00 2.44
CA GLN A 35 4.23 0.28 2.74
C GLN A 35 5.43 0.50 1.80
N VAL A 36 6.33 -0.49 1.70
CA VAL A 36 7.54 -0.39 0.85
C VAL A 36 7.17 -0.28 -0.63
N ALA A 37 6.16 -1.03 -1.09
CA ALA A 37 5.71 -0.96 -2.46
C ALA A 37 5.09 0.42 -2.80
N VAL A 38 4.25 0.95 -1.91
CA VAL A 38 3.62 2.28 -2.02
C VAL A 38 4.69 3.38 -2.04
N ALA A 39 5.64 3.34 -1.09
CA ALA A 39 6.72 4.30 -1.04
C ALA A 39 7.63 4.23 -2.27
N SER A 40 7.91 3.02 -2.78
CA SER A 40 8.67 2.83 -4.03
C SER A 40 7.93 3.41 -5.24
N ALA A 41 6.61 3.22 -5.32
CA ALA A 41 5.78 3.77 -6.39
C ALA A 41 5.75 5.30 -6.35
N ILE A 42 5.52 5.88 -5.16
CA ILE A 42 5.50 7.34 -4.98
C ILE A 42 6.88 7.94 -5.26
N SER A 43 7.96 7.30 -4.79
CA SER A 43 9.34 7.74 -5.05
C SER A 43 9.72 7.67 -6.53
N SER A 44 9.08 6.80 -7.31
CA SER A 44 9.22 6.72 -8.78
C SER A 44 8.44 7.82 -9.51
N GLY A 45 7.55 8.51 -8.80
CA GLY A 45 6.70 9.58 -9.36
C GLY A 45 5.26 9.15 -9.61
N GLU A 46 4.84 7.97 -9.17
CA GLU A 46 3.43 7.59 -9.23
C GLU A 46 2.58 8.41 -8.26
N SER A 47 1.38 8.77 -8.71
CA SER A 47 0.46 9.58 -7.92
C SER A 47 -0.25 8.71 -6.88
N LEU A 48 -0.40 9.23 -5.66
CA LEU A 48 -1.02 8.50 -4.54
C LEU A 48 -2.46 8.03 -4.86
N ALA A 49 -3.20 8.81 -5.66
CA ALA A 49 -4.53 8.42 -6.14
C ALA A 49 -4.51 7.18 -7.05
N VAL A 50 -3.46 7.03 -7.88
CA VAL A 50 -3.29 5.85 -8.75
C VAL A 50 -2.92 4.64 -7.92
N VAL A 51 -2.00 4.80 -6.96
CA VAL A 51 -1.61 3.73 -6.03
C VAL A 51 -2.81 3.25 -5.21
N ALA A 52 -3.64 4.17 -4.69
CA ALA A 52 -4.87 3.85 -3.96
C ALA A 52 -5.89 3.12 -4.84
N ALA A 53 -6.11 3.59 -6.06
CA ALA A 53 -7.04 2.95 -7.01
C ALA A 53 -6.58 1.55 -7.41
N VAL A 54 -5.28 1.35 -7.62
CA VAL A 54 -4.69 0.06 -7.99
C VAL A 54 -4.67 -0.91 -6.82
N ALA A 55 -4.45 -0.40 -5.61
CA ALA A 55 -4.51 -1.16 -4.38
C ALA A 55 -5.94 -1.51 -3.95
N ASP A 56 -6.98 -0.92 -4.56
CA ASP A 56 -8.36 -0.97 -4.08
C ASP A 56 -8.48 -0.55 -2.60
N LEU A 57 -7.66 0.42 -2.19
CA LEU A 57 -7.57 0.89 -0.80
C LEU A 57 -8.03 2.35 -0.69
N PRO A 58 -8.62 2.75 0.46
CA PRO A 58 -8.90 4.14 0.73
C PRO A 58 -7.59 4.94 0.82
N ALA A 59 -7.59 6.16 0.28
CA ALA A 59 -6.40 7.04 0.27
C ALA A 59 -5.81 7.27 1.66
N LEU A 60 -6.64 7.25 2.71
CA LEU A 60 -6.22 7.31 4.11
C LEU A 60 -5.32 6.14 4.52
N ALA A 61 -5.61 4.91 4.09
CA ALA A 61 -4.77 3.75 4.38
C ALA A 61 -3.43 3.80 3.64
N VAL A 62 -3.42 4.38 2.43
CA VAL A 62 -2.18 4.60 1.67
C VAL A 62 -1.33 5.68 2.33
N LEU A 63 -1.94 6.74 2.87
CA LEU A 63 -1.23 7.77 3.63
C LEU A 63 -0.62 7.22 4.91
N ASP A 64 -1.36 6.39 5.65
CA ASP A 64 -0.85 5.69 6.84
C ASP A 64 0.36 4.80 6.48
N ALA A 65 0.30 4.13 5.32
CA ALA A 65 1.40 3.31 4.82
C ALA A 65 2.68 4.10 4.53
N VAL A 66 2.52 5.32 4.02
CA VAL A 66 3.64 6.22 3.74
C VAL A 66 4.17 6.82 5.04
N ASP A 67 3.29 7.24 5.95
CA ASP A 67 3.66 7.81 7.25
C ASP A 67 4.45 6.81 8.10
N ALA A 68 4.03 5.55 8.13
CA ALA A 68 4.71 4.44 8.81
C ALA A 68 6.16 4.23 8.34
N LEU A 69 6.48 4.62 7.09
CA LEU A 69 7.82 4.52 6.50
C LEU A 69 8.65 5.80 6.61
N GLN A 70 8.03 6.94 6.91
CA GLN A 70 8.76 8.19 7.02
C GLN A 70 9.61 8.17 8.30
N PRO A 71 10.93 8.42 8.21
CA PRO A 71 11.86 8.32 9.34
C PRO A 71 11.74 9.47 10.36
N GLY A 72 10.53 9.92 10.68
CA GLY A 72 10.27 11.08 11.55
C GLY A 72 8.99 11.04 12.38
N SER A 73 8.26 9.92 12.43
CA SER A 73 7.03 9.78 13.25
C SER A 73 7.32 9.21 14.67
N THR A 74 8.44 9.59 15.28
CA THR A 74 8.80 9.30 16.70
C THR A 74 9.27 10.56 17.42
#